data_AF-A0A2E5EU42-F1
#
_entry.id   AF-A0A2E5EU42-F1
#
_cell.length_a   1.000
_cell.length_b   1.000
_cell.length_c   1.000
_cell.angle_alpha   90.00
_cell.angle_beta   90.00
_cell.angle_gamma   90.00
#
_symmetry.space_group_name_H-M   'P 1'
#
loop_
_entity.id
_entity.type
_entity.pdbx_description
1 polymer ?
#
loop_
_entity_poly.entity_id
_entity_poly.type
_entity_poly.pdbx_seq_one_letter_code
_entity_poly.pdbx_strand_id
1 'polypeptide(L)'
;MIKGHCSIEGTQRYAERFPDLSFQPLAPIGWQTSGIGFGAYRVDQEINIHYQAMEQALKSGMNVIDTAANYFEGGSERLVGDCVLELIKEGVLARDEVAVVSKGGYIQGSFYEKLRQDQQAYPEIVWMDNNLAHCIHPQFLKDQLDLSLTRLGMSCIDVYLIHNPEYFLMNLEKEGAVQAVAQSQYYDRLQAAFTYLETEVKNGRIQYYGVSSNTFPSNDSKMTHTCLSRMMKGLPRKHHFRMIQCPLNLYESDAVLGAADGRAPLLETAQEKGVAVMVNRPLNALKGTQLMRLAEYTLKDEPKTDQEVQVLLGEFEEVETHLVHLLEDEGSVESLLVHINLNERIRTLWTQEMSFAQWKTILIEYLLPHIEILVSGLAEKLEMTKDRGEHIESYIRHFNHLIHVISEWLKEQSNHRAMTIKDQLRQVDDEIDPRLKLSQLAVQVLRSTPGVGVTLVGMRESHYVTDISAAISLERLPEWDLSKWSEIKAYLAG
;
A
#
# COMPACT_ATOMS: atom_id res chain seq x y z
N MET A 1 14.66 4.79 -24.58
CA MET A 1 14.76 5.47 -23.27
C MET A 1 14.10 6.83 -23.39
N ILE A 2 13.09 7.10 -22.56
CA ILE A 2 12.38 8.38 -22.44
C ILE A 2 13.35 9.41 -21.85
N LYS A 3 13.54 10.53 -22.57
CA LYS A 3 14.45 11.60 -22.16
C LYS A 3 13.71 12.68 -21.37
N GLY A 4 14.44 13.37 -20.50
CA GLY A 4 13.92 14.47 -19.70
C GLY A 4 13.43 14.02 -18.32
N HIS A 5 12.81 14.95 -17.61
CA HIS A 5 12.37 14.81 -16.24
C HIS A 5 11.21 15.79 -15.97
N CYS A 6 10.43 15.55 -14.92
CA CYS A 6 9.34 16.42 -14.48
C CYS A 6 9.81 17.87 -14.30
N SER A 7 9.03 18.84 -14.75
CA SER A 7 9.33 20.27 -14.64
C SER A 7 8.14 21.06 -14.12
N ILE A 8 8.39 22.28 -13.62
CA ILE A 8 7.32 23.18 -13.17
C ILE A 8 6.47 23.58 -14.38
N GLU A 9 7.10 23.91 -15.51
CA GLU A 9 6.43 24.30 -16.73
C GLU A 9 5.61 23.16 -17.32
N GLY A 10 6.12 21.92 -17.30
CA GLY A 10 5.42 20.74 -17.78
C GLY A 10 4.20 20.43 -16.93
N THR A 11 4.37 20.37 -15.61
CA THR A 11 3.24 20.11 -14.70
C THR A 11 2.18 21.21 -14.73
N GLN A 12 2.57 22.46 -14.95
CA GLN A 12 1.63 23.57 -15.20
C GLN A 12 0.81 23.34 -16.48
N ARG A 13 1.45 23.02 -17.62
CA ARG A 13 0.73 22.68 -18.86
C ARG A 13 -0.19 21.48 -18.69
N TYR A 14 0.23 20.48 -17.91
CA TYR A 14 -0.61 19.34 -17.59
C TYR A 14 -1.87 19.77 -16.85
N ALA A 15 -1.73 20.57 -15.79
CA ALA A 15 -2.84 21.08 -14.99
C ALA A 15 -3.84 21.92 -15.82
N GLU A 16 -3.35 22.74 -16.75
CA GLU A 16 -4.18 23.58 -17.63
C GLU A 16 -5.15 22.79 -18.52
N ARG A 17 -4.91 21.49 -18.74
CA ARG A 17 -5.84 20.61 -19.46
C ARG A 17 -7.04 20.16 -18.63
N PHE A 18 -7.00 20.39 -17.32
CA PHE A 18 -8.01 19.96 -16.37
C PHE A 18 -8.53 21.16 -15.55
N PRO A 19 -9.23 22.13 -16.19
CA PRO A 19 -9.64 23.37 -15.53
C PRO A 19 -10.62 23.16 -14.36
N ASP A 20 -11.34 22.04 -14.34
CA ASP A 20 -12.30 21.68 -13.29
C ASP A 20 -11.67 20.93 -12.10
N LEU A 21 -10.36 20.69 -12.14
CA LEU A 21 -9.63 19.95 -11.09
C LEU A 21 -8.80 20.88 -10.23
N SER A 22 -8.69 20.56 -8.93
CA SER A 22 -7.87 21.33 -8.00
C SER A 22 -6.41 20.89 -8.03
N PHE A 23 -5.57 21.69 -8.69
CA PHE A 23 -4.11 21.55 -8.67
C PHE A 23 -3.47 22.55 -7.71
N GLN A 24 -2.38 22.14 -7.06
CA GLN A 24 -1.59 22.97 -6.15
C GLN A 24 -0.09 22.74 -6.36
N PRO A 25 0.75 23.78 -6.14
CA PRO A 25 2.19 23.61 -6.16
C PRO A 25 2.65 22.70 -5.01
N LEU A 26 3.43 21.67 -5.34
CA LEU A 26 4.07 20.79 -4.36
C LEU A 26 5.25 21.50 -3.71
N ALA A 27 5.03 22.18 -2.59
CA ALA A 27 6.09 22.89 -1.89
C ALA A 27 7.14 21.92 -1.30
N PRO A 28 8.45 22.25 -1.37
CA PRO A 28 9.04 23.43 -2.03
C PRO A 28 9.47 23.16 -3.49
N ILE A 29 9.15 22.00 -4.07
CA ILE A 29 9.58 21.59 -5.41
C ILE A 29 8.92 22.47 -6.50
N GLY A 30 7.65 22.85 -6.33
CA GLY A 30 6.92 23.77 -7.21
C GLY A 30 6.17 23.11 -8.36
N TRP A 31 6.22 21.79 -8.50
CA TRP A 31 5.41 21.05 -9.48
C TRP A 31 3.92 21.25 -9.21
N GLN A 32 3.11 21.52 -10.23
CA GLN A 32 1.66 21.54 -10.09
C GLN A 32 1.14 20.10 -10.00
N THR A 33 0.47 19.74 -8.91
CA THR A 33 -0.07 18.39 -8.71
C THR A 33 -1.52 18.43 -8.28
N SER A 34 -2.29 17.39 -8.61
CA SER A 34 -3.67 17.24 -8.11
C SER A 34 -3.75 16.91 -6.61
N GLY A 35 -2.60 16.73 -5.95
CA GLY A 35 -2.48 16.27 -4.56
C GLY A 35 -2.82 14.79 -4.38
N ILE A 36 -3.12 14.05 -5.46
CA ILE A 36 -3.33 12.60 -5.44
C ILE A 36 -2.34 11.95 -6.40
N GLY A 37 -1.64 10.93 -5.92
CA GLY A 37 -0.72 10.14 -6.72
C GLY A 37 -1.16 8.68 -6.86
N PHE A 38 -0.76 8.07 -7.96
CA PHE A 38 -0.95 6.65 -8.21
C PHE A 38 0.11 5.84 -7.46
N GLY A 39 -0.29 5.15 -6.40
CA GLY A 39 0.58 4.23 -5.66
C GLY A 39 0.62 2.86 -6.34
N ALA A 40 1.77 2.49 -6.90
CA ALA A 40 1.93 1.27 -7.70
C ALA A 40 2.35 0.04 -6.87
N TYR A 41 2.06 0.04 -5.56
CA TYR A 41 2.21 -1.16 -4.74
C TYR A 41 1.19 -2.21 -5.17
N ARG A 42 1.65 -3.45 -5.40
CA ARG A 42 0.86 -4.54 -5.98
C ARG A 42 0.30 -4.22 -7.37
N VAL A 43 1.04 -3.45 -8.16
CA VAL A 43 0.82 -3.25 -9.61
C VAL A 43 1.90 -3.98 -10.39
N ASP A 44 1.50 -4.68 -11.45
CA ASP A 44 2.36 -5.55 -12.24
C ASP A 44 2.04 -5.38 -13.73
N GLN A 45 3.08 -5.37 -14.56
CA GLN A 45 3.05 -5.28 -16.01
C GLN A 45 2.28 -6.43 -16.65
N GLU A 46 2.29 -7.62 -16.05
CA GLU A 46 1.61 -8.80 -16.60
C GLU A 46 0.08 -8.75 -16.47
N ILE A 47 -0.45 -7.79 -15.71
CA ILE A 47 -1.87 -7.68 -15.39
C ILE A 47 -2.46 -6.46 -16.12
N ASN A 48 -3.14 -6.71 -17.24
CA ASN A 48 -3.66 -5.65 -18.12
C ASN A 48 -4.61 -4.66 -17.41
N ILE A 49 -5.42 -5.12 -16.44
CA ILE A 49 -6.30 -4.21 -15.68
C ILE A 49 -5.52 -3.18 -14.87
N HIS A 50 -4.28 -3.50 -14.46
CA HIS A 50 -3.42 -2.54 -13.78
C HIS A 50 -2.91 -1.45 -14.73
N TYR A 51 -2.56 -1.83 -15.97
CA TYR A 51 -2.19 -0.88 -17.01
C TYR A 51 -3.34 0.09 -17.30
N GLN A 52 -4.55 -0.44 -17.51
CA GLN A 52 -5.75 0.36 -17.77
C GLN A 52 -6.05 1.34 -16.62
N ALA A 53 -5.84 0.92 -15.37
CA ALA A 53 -6.01 1.81 -14.24
C ALA A 53 -4.96 2.95 -14.21
N MET A 54 -3.69 2.65 -14.47
CA MET A 54 -2.64 3.69 -14.53
C MET A 54 -2.88 4.67 -15.68
N GLU A 55 -3.20 4.14 -16.86
CA GLU A 55 -3.54 4.93 -18.04
C GLU A 55 -4.70 5.88 -17.74
N GLN A 56 -5.77 5.36 -17.12
CA GLN A 56 -6.92 6.16 -16.74
C GLN A 56 -6.56 7.23 -15.70
N ALA A 57 -5.70 6.91 -14.72
CA ALA A 57 -5.28 7.87 -13.69
C ALA A 57 -4.56 9.07 -14.32
N LEU A 58 -3.61 8.79 -15.23
CA LEU A 58 -2.90 9.81 -16.00
C LEU A 58 -3.81 10.60 -16.95
N LYS A 59 -4.86 9.97 -17.50
CA LYS A 59 -5.88 10.65 -18.31
C LYS A 59 -6.89 11.44 -17.47
N SER A 60 -6.93 11.24 -16.14
CA SER A 60 -7.90 11.86 -15.22
C SER A 60 -7.30 12.96 -14.33
N GLY A 61 -6.10 13.46 -14.64
CA GLY A 61 -5.48 14.56 -13.91
C GLY A 61 -4.54 14.15 -12.76
N MET A 62 -4.20 12.87 -12.61
CA MET A 62 -3.15 12.45 -11.67
C MET A 62 -1.79 12.45 -12.36
N ASN A 63 -0.82 13.19 -11.82
CA ASN A 63 0.50 13.35 -12.43
C ASN A 63 1.67 13.02 -11.49
N VAL A 64 1.41 12.27 -10.42
CA VAL A 64 2.44 11.70 -9.55
C VAL A 64 2.28 10.19 -9.51
N ILE A 65 3.35 9.46 -9.82
CA ILE A 65 3.40 8.01 -9.79
C ILE A 65 4.45 7.57 -8.78
N ASP A 66 4.06 6.71 -7.84
CA ASP A 66 4.95 6.14 -6.84
C ASP A 66 5.12 4.64 -7.07
N THR A 67 6.34 4.21 -7.38
CA THR A 67 6.71 2.80 -7.57
C THR A 67 7.95 2.45 -6.73
N ALA A 68 8.48 1.23 -6.85
CA ALA A 68 9.71 0.79 -6.20
C ALA A 68 10.29 -0.45 -6.88
N ALA A 69 11.60 -0.64 -6.75
CA ALA A 69 12.33 -1.76 -7.36
C ALA A 69 11.83 -3.15 -6.91
N ASN A 70 11.31 -3.27 -5.68
CA ASN A 70 10.85 -4.56 -5.13
C ASN A 70 9.39 -4.91 -5.47
N TYR A 71 8.63 -3.98 -6.05
CA TYR A 71 7.23 -4.25 -6.38
C TYR A 71 7.16 -5.22 -7.58
N PHE A 72 6.77 -6.47 -7.31
CA PHE A 72 6.76 -7.58 -8.27
C PHE A 72 8.08 -7.73 -9.05
N GLU A 73 9.21 -7.70 -8.33
CA GLU A 73 10.55 -7.81 -8.95
C GLU A 73 10.76 -6.78 -10.08
N GLY A 74 10.24 -5.57 -9.87
CA GLY A 74 10.30 -4.46 -10.80
C GLY A 74 9.21 -4.48 -11.89
N GLY A 75 8.21 -5.37 -11.81
CA GLY A 75 7.06 -5.40 -12.71
C GLY A 75 6.29 -4.08 -12.68
N SER A 76 6.16 -3.48 -11.50
CA SER A 76 5.57 -2.14 -11.35
C SER A 76 6.33 -1.07 -12.12
N GLU A 77 7.66 -1.04 -12.03
CA GLU A 77 8.50 -0.07 -12.76
C GLU A 77 8.40 -0.24 -14.29
N ARG A 78 8.35 -1.49 -14.76
CA ARG A 78 8.18 -1.78 -16.19
C ARG A 78 6.81 -1.29 -16.70
N LEU A 79 5.74 -1.55 -15.95
CA LEU A 79 4.40 -1.06 -16.28
C LEU A 79 4.37 0.47 -16.35
N VAL A 80 4.98 1.17 -15.39
CA VAL A 80 5.08 2.64 -15.40
C VAL A 80 5.81 3.12 -16.65
N GLY A 81 6.96 2.50 -16.97
CA GLY A 81 7.74 2.84 -18.15
C GLY A 81 6.95 2.69 -19.45
N ASP A 82 6.27 1.56 -19.62
CA ASP A 82 5.45 1.26 -20.79
C ASP A 82 4.27 2.24 -20.92
N CYS A 83 3.50 2.44 -19.85
CA CYS A 83 2.33 3.32 -19.86
C CYS A 83 2.73 4.77 -20.20
N VAL A 84 3.78 5.30 -19.56
CA VAL A 84 4.26 6.66 -19.86
C VAL A 84 4.81 6.75 -21.28
N LEU A 85 5.53 5.75 -21.77
CA LEU A 85 6.05 5.73 -23.14
C LEU A 85 4.94 5.75 -24.18
N GLU A 86 3.92 4.91 -24.03
CA GLU A 86 2.80 4.84 -24.96
C GLU A 86 1.98 6.14 -24.96
N LEU A 87 1.67 6.70 -23.79
CA LEU A 87 0.97 7.99 -23.71
C LEU A 87 1.77 9.16 -24.33
N ILE A 88 3.10 9.10 -24.28
CA ILE A 88 3.96 10.05 -25.00
C ILE A 88 3.86 9.86 -26.52
N LYS A 89 3.90 8.62 -27.01
CA LYS A 89 3.75 8.32 -28.44
C LYS A 89 2.39 8.74 -28.98
N GLU A 90 1.33 8.60 -28.17
CA GLU A 90 -0.02 9.04 -28.49
C GLU A 90 -0.20 10.57 -28.45
N GLY A 91 0.78 11.32 -27.92
CA GLY A 91 0.67 12.76 -27.72
C GLY A 91 -0.27 13.17 -26.59
N VAL A 92 -0.64 12.22 -25.72
CA VAL A 92 -1.51 12.44 -24.55
C VAL A 92 -0.71 12.98 -23.37
N LEU A 93 0.59 12.68 -23.27
CA LEU A 93 1.45 13.07 -22.16
C LEU A 93 2.82 13.52 -22.68
N ALA A 94 3.49 14.42 -21.99
CA ALA A 94 4.92 14.66 -22.15
C ALA A 94 5.69 14.24 -20.89
N ARG A 95 6.97 13.82 -21.03
CA ARG A 95 7.76 13.31 -19.90
C ARG A 95 7.88 14.33 -18.76
N ASP A 96 7.94 15.62 -19.08
CA ASP A 96 8.09 16.69 -18.10
C ASP A 96 6.80 17.06 -17.37
N GLU A 97 5.67 16.43 -17.73
CA GLU A 97 4.35 16.64 -17.14
C GLU A 97 4.03 15.71 -15.97
N VAL A 98 4.79 14.62 -15.79
CA VAL A 98 4.56 13.59 -14.79
C VAL A 98 5.77 13.41 -13.89
N ALA A 99 5.53 13.35 -12.58
CA ALA A 99 6.54 13.02 -11.59
C ALA A 99 6.53 11.50 -11.32
N VAL A 100 7.68 10.86 -11.51
CA VAL A 100 7.90 9.44 -11.21
C VAL A 100 8.85 9.31 -10.03
N VAL A 101 8.33 8.70 -8.97
CA VAL A 101 9.07 8.38 -7.75
C VAL A 101 9.35 6.88 -7.73
N SER A 102 10.62 6.50 -7.58
CA SER A 102 11.00 5.12 -7.31
C SER A 102 11.85 5.01 -6.05
N LYS A 103 12.07 3.78 -5.57
CA LYS A 103 12.73 3.51 -4.30
C LYS A 103 13.63 2.29 -4.38
N GLY A 104 14.73 2.34 -3.64
CA GLY A 104 15.68 1.24 -3.46
C GLY A 104 15.90 0.92 -1.98
N GLY A 105 16.24 -0.34 -1.68
CA GLY A 105 16.59 -0.77 -0.32
C GLY A 105 16.23 -2.22 -0.03
N TYR A 106 15.14 -2.69 -0.61
CA TYR A 106 14.64 -4.04 -0.43
C TYR A 106 15.41 -5.08 -1.23
N ILE A 107 15.65 -6.23 -0.62
CA ILE A 107 16.16 -7.46 -1.24
C ILE A 107 15.13 -8.55 -0.95
N GLN A 108 14.43 -9.00 -1.97
CA GLN A 108 13.34 -9.99 -1.88
C GLN A 108 13.34 -10.89 -3.12
N GLY A 109 12.56 -11.98 -3.06
CA GLY A 109 12.30 -12.86 -4.20
C GLY A 109 13.57 -13.49 -4.79
N SER A 110 13.62 -13.58 -6.11
CA SER A 110 14.75 -14.17 -6.86
C SER A 110 16.09 -13.51 -6.53
N PHE A 111 16.11 -12.22 -6.22
CA PHE A 111 17.34 -11.51 -5.87
C PHE A 111 17.81 -11.84 -4.45
N TYR A 112 16.89 -12.07 -3.51
CA TYR A 112 17.23 -12.55 -2.18
C TYR A 112 17.89 -13.94 -2.24
N GLU A 113 17.33 -14.87 -3.00
CA GLU A 113 17.88 -16.22 -3.16
C GLU A 113 19.28 -16.19 -3.79
N LYS A 114 19.49 -15.31 -4.79
CA LYS A 114 20.81 -15.09 -5.38
C LYS A 114 21.82 -14.57 -4.35
N LEU A 115 21.46 -13.57 -3.55
CA LEU A 115 22.36 -12.98 -2.56
C LEU A 115 22.61 -13.89 -1.35
N ARG A 116 21.72 -14.86 -1.06
CA ARG A 116 21.98 -15.88 -0.05
C ARG A 116 23.17 -16.76 -0.39
N GLN A 117 23.46 -16.94 -1.69
CA GLN A 117 24.62 -17.71 -2.18
C GLN A 117 25.92 -16.89 -2.17
N ASP A 118 25.82 -15.56 -2.21
CA ASP A 118 26.95 -14.63 -2.13
C ASP A 118 26.63 -13.48 -1.16
N GLN A 119 26.71 -13.76 0.13
CA GLN A 119 26.35 -12.81 1.18
C GLN A 119 27.32 -11.62 1.30
N GLN A 120 28.45 -11.67 0.59
CA GLN A 120 29.47 -10.61 0.59
C GLN A 120 29.39 -9.73 -0.67
N ALA A 121 28.41 -9.95 -1.54
CA ALA A 121 28.22 -9.18 -2.77
C ALA A 121 28.09 -7.66 -2.50
N TYR A 122 27.50 -7.30 -1.35
CA TYR A 122 27.41 -5.92 -0.89
C TYR A 122 27.75 -5.81 0.60
N PRO A 123 28.40 -4.71 1.01
CA PRO A 123 28.56 -4.38 2.43
C PRO A 123 27.21 -4.11 3.11
N GLU A 124 27.17 -4.33 4.42
CA GLU A 124 26.08 -3.90 5.31
C GLU A 124 24.67 -4.43 4.97
N ILE A 125 24.57 -5.60 4.34
CA ILE A 125 23.27 -6.26 4.17
C ILE A 125 22.69 -6.60 5.55
N VAL A 126 21.45 -6.19 5.79
CA VAL A 126 20.65 -6.53 6.96
C VAL A 126 19.74 -7.69 6.59
N TRP A 127 19.95 -8.85 7.20
CA TRP A 127 19.15 -10.05 6.95
C TRP A 127 17.96 -10.08 7.91
N MET A 128 16.75 -10.21 7.37
CA MET A 128 15.50 -10.27 8.13
C MET A 128 14.84 -11.65 7.95
N ASP A 129 13.80 -11.90 8.73
CA ASP A 129 12.93 -13.06 8.59
C ASP A 129 12.09 -12.99 7.31
N ASN A 130 11.47 -14.11 6.91
CA ASN A 130 10.49 -14.19 5.81
C ASN A 130 11.01 -13.76 4.42
N ASN A 131 12.18 -14.26 4.03
CA ASN A 131 12.79 -14.00 2.70
C ASN A 131 12.96 -12.51 2.38
N LEU A 132 13.31 -11.73 3.40
CA LEU A 132 13.57 -10.31 3.31
C LEU A 132 15.00 -10.02 3.75
N ALA A 133 15.72 -9.23 2.97
CA ALA A 133 16.92 -8.53 3.40
C ALA A 133 16.82 -7.07 2.97
N HIS A 134 17.71 -6.24 3.51
CA HIS A 134 17.72 -4.81 3.28
C HIS A 134 19.14 -4.27 3.15
N CYS A 135 19.39 -3.36 2.22
CA CYS A 135 20.69 -2.72 2.05
C CYS A 135 20.51 -1.31 1.49
N ILE A 136 21.22 -0.34 2.08
CA ILE A 136 21.27 1.05 1.59
C ILE A 136 22.70 1.51 1.32
N HIS A 137 23.64 0.56 1.28
CA HIS A 137 25.03 0.87 0.98
C HIS A 137 25.15 1.48 -0.42
N PRO A 138 26.00 2.49 -0.66
CA PRO A 138 26.14 3.16 -1.96
C PRO A 138 26.31 2.22 -3.16
N GLN A 139 27.11 1.15 -3.02
CA GLN A 139 27.29 0.15 -4.08
C GLN A 139 25.98 -0.54 -4.46
N PHE A 140 25.18 -0.90 -3.46
CA PHE A 140 23.88 -1.53 -3.70
C PHE A 140 22.88 -0.55 -4.32
N LEU A 141 22.79 0.67 -3.80
CA LEU A 141 21.91 1.70 -4.34
C LEU A 141 22.26 2.07 -5.78
N LYS A 142 23.54 1.99 -6.15
CA LYS A 142 23.97 2.15 -7.55
C LYS A 142 23.38 1.10 -8.46
N ASP A 143 23.54 -0.16 -8.12
CA ASP A 143 23.03 -1.24 -8.97
C ASP A 143 21.49 -1.26 -8.98
N GLN A 144 20.83 -0.91 -7.86
CA GLN A 144 19.38 -0.72 -7.83
C GLN A 144 18.92 0.44 -8.74
N LEU A 145 19.58 1.58 -8.71
CA LEU A 145 19.24 2.72 -9.57
C LEU A 145 19.46 2.40 -11.06
N ASP A 146 20.56 1.72 -11.41
CA ASP A 146 20.83 1.24 -12.76
C ASP A 146 19.68 0.37 -13.29
N LEU A 147 19.22 -0.57 -12.46
CA LEU A 147 18.11 -1.46 -12.80
C LEU A 147 16.77 -0.72 -12.87
N SER A 148 16.49 0.20 -11.94
CA SER A 148 15.26 1.01 -11.93
C SER A 148 15.12 1.87 -13.18
N LEU A 149 16.18 2.59 -13.57
CA LEU A 149 16.18 3.39 -14.81
C LEU A 149 16.00 2.52 -16.06
N THR A 150 16.60 1.33 -16.06
CA THR A 150 16.43 0.35 -17.16
C THR A 150 14.99 -0.13 -17.25
N ARG A 151 14.37 -0.53 -16.14
CA ARG A 151 12.99 -1.03 -16.10
C ARG A 151 11.97 0.04 -16.44
N LEU A 152 12.13 1.25 -15.90
CA LEU A 152 11.31 2.42 -16.26
C LEU A 152 11.54 2.87 -17.71
N GLY A 153 12.67 2.49 -18.32
CA GLY A 153 13.07 2.98 -19.62
C GLY A 153 13.29 4.49 -19.66
N MET A 154 13.67 5.12 -18.54
CA MET A 154 13.83 6.57 -18.40
C MET A 154 15.30 6.96 -18.22
N SER A 155 15.68 8.16 -18.66
CA SER A 155 17.02 8.70 -18.41
C SER A 155 17.17 9.31 -17.01
N CYS A 156 16.05 9.69 -16.39
CA CYS A 156 16.00 10.35 -15.10
C CYS A 156 14.76 9.92 -14.31
N ILE A 157 14.94 9.60 -13.02
CA ILE A 157 13.85 9.43 -12.05
C ILE A 157 13.66 10.76 -11.30
N ASP A 158 12.43 11.24 -11.16
CA ASP A 158 12.22 12.58 -10.60
C ASP A 158 12.56 12.63 -9.11
N VAL A 159 12.19 11.58 -8.37
CA VAL A 159 12.60 11.42 -6.98
C VAL A 159 13.00 9.98 -6.71
N TYR A 160 14.17 9.76 -6.12
CA TYR A 160 14.61 8.44 -5.66
C TYR A 160 14.63 8.37 -4.14
N LEU A 161 13.82 7.47 -3.56
CA LEU A 161 13.73 7.33 -2.11
C LEU A 161 14.51 6.12 -1.61
N ILE A 162 15.17 6.28 -0.47
CA ILE A 162 15.64 5.13 0.33
C ILE A 162 14.42 4.49 0.98
N HIS A 163 14.19 3.20 0.74
CA HIS A 163 12.97 2.50 1.15
C HIS A 163 13.16 1.77 2.48
N ASN A 164 12.40 2.19 3.50
CA ASN A 164 12.31 1.65 4.85
C ASN A 164 13.66 1.36 5.51
N PRO A 165 14.56 2.37 5.61
CA PRO A 165 15.86 2.19 6.22
C PRO A 165 15.79 1.73 7.69
N GLU A 166 14.65 1.93 8.37
CA GLU A 166 14.42 1.48 9.75
C GLU A 166 14.58 -0.03 9.97
N TYR A 167 14.62 -0.87 8.93
CA TYR A 167 14.90 -2.30 9.10
C TYR A 167 16.22 -2.59 9.81
N PHE A 168 17.23 -1.74 9.61
CA PHE A 168 18.48 -1.83 10.35
C PHE A 168 18.25 -1.67 11.86
N LEU A 169 17.48 -0.65 12.26
CA LEU A 169 17.16 -0.40 13.65
C LEU A 169 16.29 -1.53 14.23
N MET A 170 15.33 -2.05 13.46
CA MET A 170 14.48 -3.17 13.88
C MET A 170 15.29 -4.46 14.12
N ASN A 171 16.27 -4.75 13.26
CA ASN A 171 17.17 -5.89 13.46
C ASN A 171 18.02 -5.71 14.73
N LEU A 172 18.63 -4.54 14.92
CA LEU A 172 19.41 -4.26 16.13
C LEU A 172 18.57 -4.22 17.42
N GLU A 173 17.31 -3.78 17.34
CA GLU A 173 16.38 -3.79 18.48
C GLU A 173 16.07 -5.22 18.91
N LYS A 174 15.82 -6.13 17.95
CA LYS A 174 15.65 -7.57 18.22
C LYS A 174 16.90 -8.19 18.87
N GLU A 175 18.08 -7.71 18.52
CA GLU A 175 19.37 -8.16 19.08
C GLU A 175 19.71 -7.52 20.44
N GLY A 176 18.87 -6.63 20.96
CA GLY A 176 19.09 -5.96 22.24
C GLY A 176 20.22 -4.92 22.22
N ALA A 177 20.50 -4.33 21.05
CA ALA A 177 21.56 -3.34 20.91
C ALA A 177 21.26 -2.06 21.70
N VAL A 178 22.33 -1.36 22.07
CA VAL A 178 22.21 -0.05 22.75
C VAL A 178 21.70 1.00 21.77
N GLN A 179 20.53 1.59 22.08
CA GLN A 179 19.82 2.55 21.21
C GLN A 179 20.72 3.67 20.66
N ALA A 180 21.55 4.29 21.51
CA ALA A 180 22.43 5.39 21.09
C ALA A 180 23.45 4.96 20.01
N VAL A 181 24.01 3.75 20.14
CA VAL A 181 24.97 3.19 19.19
C VAL A 181 24.27 2.83 17.88
N ALA A 182 23.14 2.13 17.96
CA ALA A 182 22.35 1.74 16.79
C ALA A 182 21.88 2.96 15.99
N GLN A 183 21.38 3.99 16.67
CA GLN A 183 20.98 5.23 16.02
C GLN A 183 22.18 5.96 15.39
N SER A 184 23.35 6.00 16.03
CA SER A 184 24.54 6.60 15.43
C SER A 184 24.88 5.92 14.09
N GLN A 185 25.01 4.58 14.11
CA GLN A 185 25.31 3.80 12.92
C GLN A 185 24.25 3.98 11.83
N TYR A 186 22.97 4.00 12.22
CA TYR A 186 21.87 4.23 11.29
C TYR A 186 22.01 5.55 10.51
N TYR A 187 22.28 6.65 11.21
CA TYR A 187 22.43 7.95 10.56
C TYR A 187 23.73 8.05 9.76
N ASP A 188 24.81 7.38 10.18
CA ASP A 188 26.06 7.31 9.41
C ASP A 188 25.84 6.61 8.06
N ARG A 189 25.10 5.49 8.06
CA ARG A 189 24.70 4.79 6.84
C ARG A 189 23.84 5.65 5.91
N LEU A 190 22.90 6.41 6.48
CA LEU A 190 22.09 7.37 5.72
C LEU A 190 22.96 8.49 5.11
N GLN A 191 23.94 9.03 5.83
CA GLN A 191 24.84 10.06 5.29
C GLN A 191 25.67 9.53 4.11
N ALA A 192 26.16 8.29 4.20
CA ALA A 192 26.85 7.64 3.09
C ALA A 192 25.94 7.48 1.85
N ALA A 193 24.71 7.02 2.07
CA ALA A 193 23.71 6.92 1.00
C ALA A 193 23.36 8.28 0.38
N PHE A 194 23.14 9.32 1.19
CA PHE A 194 22.85 10.68 0.70
C PHE A 194 24.01 11.26 -0.10
N THR A 195 25.25 11.03 0.34
CA THR A 195 26.45 11.46 -0.40
C THR A 195 26.48 10.85 -1.80
N TYR A 196 26.15 9.56 -1.92
CA TYR A 196 26.01 8.90 -3.21
C TYR A 196 24.84 9.45 -4.03
N LEU A 197 23.66 9.65 -3.44
CA LEU A 197 22.52 10.18 -4.19
C LEU A 197 22.76 11.61 -4.71
N GLU A 198 23.52 12.43 -3.99
CA GLU A 198 23.99 13.73 -4.51
C GLU A 198 24.90 13.59 -5.75
N THR A 199 25.68 12.51 -5.89
CA THR A 199 26.44 12.27 -7.13
C THR A 199 25.50 11.94 -8.28
N GLU A 200 24.44 11.17 -8.03
CA GLU A 200 23.46 10.81 -9.07
C GLU A 200 22.60 11.99 -9.51
N VAL A 201 22.35 12.94 -8.61
CA VAL A 201 21.75 14.23 -8.97
C VAL A 201 22.66 15.01 -9.92
N LYS A 202 23.96 15.13 -9.60
CA LYS A 202 24.94 15.79 -10.49
C LYS A 202 25.06 15.09 -11.84
N ASN A 203 24.90 13.77 -11.87
CA ASN A 203 24.89 12.96 -13.08
C ASN A 203 23.58 13.09 -13.89
N GLY A 204 22.58 13.81 -13.38
CA GLY A 204 21.28 14.01 -14.04
C GLY A 204 20.39 12.76 -14.06
N ARG A 205 20.75 11.73 -13.29
CA ARG A 205 20.05 10.45 -13.24
C ARG A 205 18.85 10.45 -12.30
N ILE A 206 18.88 11.34 -11.31
CA ILE A 206 17.75 11.67 -10.45
C ILE A 206 17.65 13.20 -10.28
N GLN A 207 16.46 13.77 -10.09
CA GLN A 207 16.35 15.21 -9.78
C GLN A 207 16.49 15.47 -8.28
N TYR A 208 15.79 14.68 -7.48
CA TYR A 208 15.76 14.78 -6.03
C TYR A 208 15.89 13.39 -5.39
N TYR A 209 16.15 13.38 -4.09
CA TYR A 209 16.09 12.16 -3.30
C TYR A 209 15.43 12.39 -1.95
N GLY A 210 15.23 11.30 -1.23
CA GLY A 210 14.49 11.30 0.02
C GLY A 210 14.52 9.96 0.74
N VAL A 211 13.63 9.83 1.73
CA VAL A 211 13.45 8.60 2.50
C VAL A 211 11.96 8.27 2.56
N SER A 212 11.63 7.00 2.38
CA SER A 212 10.31 6.44 2.70
C SER A 212 10.47 5.61 3.96
N SER A 213 9.74 5.93 5.03
CA SER A 213 9.83 5.19 6.30
C SER A 213 8.47 5.12 6.98
N ASN A 214 8.13 3.93 7.50
CA ASN A 214 6.92 3.74 8.29
C ASN A 214 7.08 4.28 9.72
N THR A 215 8.31 4.53 10.17
CA THR A 215 8.60 4.99 11.54
C THR A 215 8.85 6.49 11.64
N PHE A 216 8.73 7.23 10.54
CA PHE A 216 8.70 8.69 10.56
C PHE A 216 7.69 9.27 11.56
N PRO A 217 6.42 8.81 11.62
CA PRO A 217 5.45 9.34 12.56
C PRO A 217 5.66 8.88 14.02
N SER A 218 6.56 7.91 14.25
CA SER A 218 6.78 7.35 15.58
C SER A 218 7.38 8.38 16.54
N ASN A 219 7.14 8.18 17.85
CA ASN A 219 7.73 8.99 18.89
C ASN A 219 9.27 8.88 18.90
N ASP A 220 9.96 10.00 19.11
CA ASP A 220 11.42 10.12 19.15
C ASP A 220 12.11 9.21 20.19
N SER A 221 11.38 8.77 21.22
CA SER A 221 11.91 7.80 22.19
C SER A 221 12.10 6.39 21.63
N LYS A 222 11.38 5.99 20.57
CA LYS A 222 11.48 4.64 20.02
C LYS A 222 12.82 4.44 19.30
N MET A 223 13.47 3.31 19.55
CA MET A 223 14.76 2.99 18.93
C MET A 223 14.68 2.98 17.40
N THR A 224 13.58 2.48 16.84
CA THR A 224 13.33 2.34 15.39
C THR A 224 12.85 3.64 14.72
N HIS A 225 12.72 4.73 15.46
CA HIS A 225 12.24 6.01 14.93
C HIS A 225 13.24 6.62 13.92
N THR A 226 12.69 7.08 12.80
CA THR A 226 13.43 7.75 11.74
C THR A 226 13.24 9.27 11.84
N CYS A 227 14.06 9.94 12.67
CA CYS A 227 13.97 11.39 12.89
C CYS A 227 14.46 12.21 11.68
N LEU A 228 13.58 13.08 11.17
CA LEU A 228 13.84 13.96 10.03
C LEU A 228 14.93 15.00 10.31
N SER A 229 14.88 15.72 11.45
CA SER A 229 15.94 16.67 11.81
C SER A 229 17.28 15.99 11.90
N ARG A 230 17.35 14.80 12.51
CA ARG A 230 18.62 14.11 12.74
C ARG A 230 19.23 13.61 11.43
N MET A 231 18.46 13.07 10.50
CA MET A 231 19.01 12.65 9.21
C MET A 231 19.50 13.84 8.36
N MET A 232 18.87 15.00 8.49
CA MET A 232 19.25 16.18 7.70
C MET A 232 20.49 16.92 8.25
N LYS A 233 20.91 16.68 9.50
CA LYS A 233 22.06 17.38 10.12
C LYS A 233 23.36 17.23 9.35
N GLY A 234 23.58 16.11 8.67
CA GLY A 234 24.80 15.85 7.91
C GLY A 234 24.76 16.33 6.45
N LEU A 235 23.63 16.86 5.99
CA LEU A 235 23.50 17.33 4.61
C LEU A 235 24.26 18.65 4.39
N PRO A 236 24.89 18.84 3.22
CA PRO A 236 25.52 20.10 2.86
C PRO A 236 24.47 21.21 2.72
N ARG A 237 24.84 22.49 2.95
CA ARG A 237 23.92 23.63 2.85
C ARG A 237 23.11 23.68 1.55
N LYS A 238 23.71 23.27 0.43
CA LYS A 238 23.02 23.06 -0.85
C LYS A 238 22.94 21.56 -1.10
N HIS A 239 21.74 20.99 -0.91
CA HIS A 239 21.42 19.59 -1.11
C HIS A 239 20.12 19.43 -1.91
N HIS A 240 19.84 18.21 -2.38
CA HIS A 240 18.66 17.83 -3.16
C HIS A 240 17.75 16.83 -2.43
N PHE A 241 17.99 16.58 -1.13
CA PHE A 241 16.99 15.97 -0.26
C PHE A 241 15.73 16.86 -0.22
N ARG A 242 14.61 16.39 -0.79
CA ARG A 242 13.39 17.20 -0.94
C ARG A 242 12.09 16.48 -0.66
N MET A 243 12.11 15.17 -0.39
CA MET A 243 10.88 14.42 -0.22
C MET A 243 10.98 13.36 0.87
N ILE A 244 9.91 13.19 1.63
CA ILE A 244 9.71 12.02 2.47
C ILE A 244 8.40 11.32 2.13
N GLN A 245 8.34 10.03 2.44
CA GLN A 245 7.11 9.26 2.38
C GLN A 245 6.83 8.59 3.73
N CYS A 246 5.62 8.78 4.27
CA CYS A 246 5.22 8.21 5.56
C CYS A 246 3.73 7.82 5.60
N PRO A 247 3.34 6.87 6.47
CA PRO A 247 1.93 6.54 6.67
C PRO A 247 1.14 7.73 7.23
N LEU A 248 -0.06 7.95 6.70
CA LEU A 248 -1.06 8.84 7.29
C LEU A 248 -2.45 8.42 6.80
N ASN A 249 -3.38 8.22 7.74
CA ASN A 249 -4.81 8.01 7.47
C ASN A 249 -5.62 8.39 8.72
N LEU A 250 -6.94 8.19 8.68
CA LEU A 250 -7.85 8.57 9.77
C LEU A 250 -7.50 7.92 11.12
N TYR A 251 -6.92 6.72 11.13
CA TYR A 251 -6.51 6.03 12.36
C TYR A 251 -5.03 6.25 12.70
N GLU A 252 -4.16 6.34 11.70
CA GLU A 252 -2.71 6.55 11.85
C GLU A 252 -2.37 8.05 11.73
N SER A 253 -2.82 8.86 12.69
CA SER A 253 -2.72 10.34 12.66
C SER A 253 -1.43 10.93 13.27
N ASP A 254 -0.47 10.10 13.66
CA ASP A 254 0.71 10.54 14.41
C ASP A 254 1.68 11.43 13.59
N ALA A 255 1.59 11.44 12.25
CA ALA A 255 2.38 12.38 11.46
C ALA A 255 1.93 13.84 11.69
N VAL A 256 0.66 14.01 12.09
CA VAL A 256 -0.01 15.29 12.34
C VAL A 256 -0.03 15.63 13.82
N LEU A 257 -0.35 14.65 14.68
CA LEU A 257 -0.57 14.86 16.11
C LEU A 257 0.59 14.40 17.00
N GLY A 258 1.55 13.68 16.43
CA GLY A 258 2.63 13.05 17.17
C GLY A 258 3.76 14.03 17.53
N ALA A 259 4.69 13.51 18.32
CA ALA A 259 5.92 14.18 18.70
C ALA A 259 7.10 13.47 18.02
N ALA A 260 7.16 13.61 16.69
CA ALA A 260 8.14 12.92 15.85
C ALA A 260 9.52 13.59 15.89
N ASP A 261 9.62 14.89 16.21
CA ASP A 261 10.92 15.58 16.21
C ASP A 261 11.02 16.54 17.41
N GLY A 262 11.49 16.03 18.56
CA GLY A 262 11.70 16.87 19.73
C GLY A 262 10.44 17.59 20.24
N ARG A 263 9.26 16.95 20.09
CA ARG A 263 7.87 17.41 20.36
C ARG A 263 7.11 18.01 19.18
N ALA A 264 7.75 18.34 18.07
CA ALA A 264 7.04 18.79 16.88
C ALA A 264 6.42 17.62 16.09
N PRO A 265 5.24 17.81 15.46
CA PRO A 265 4.72 16.92 14.43
C PRO A 265 5.65 16.80 13.23
N LEU A 266 5.57 15.67 12.54
CA LEU A 266 6.39 15.40 11.35
C LEU A 266 6.08 16.39 10.22
N LEU A 267 4.80 16.68 9.97
CA LEU A 267 4.41 17.56 8.87
C LEU A 267 4.93 19.00 9.06
N GLU A 268 4.84 19.54 10.27
CA GLU A 268 5.38 20.85 10.62
C GLU A 268 6.89 20.88 10.43
N THR A 269 7.58 19.88 10.96
CA THR A 269 9.04 19.73 10.80
C THR A 269 9.46 19.67 9.33
N ALA A 270 8.70 18.95 8.49
CA ALA A 270 8.97 18.84 7.07
C ALA A 270 8.79 20.19 6.35
N GLN A 271 7.74 20.94 6.69
CA GLN A 271 7.51 22.28 6.16
C GLN A 271 8.64 23.25 6.53
N GLU A 272 9.03 23.30 7.81
CA GLU A 272 10.13 24.15 8.29
C GLU A 272 11.46 23.86 7.57
N LYS A 273 11.71 22.59 7.23
CA LYS A 273 12.93 22.15 6.55
C LYS A 273 12.88 22.20 5.03
N GLY A 274 11.74 22.59 4.45
CA GLY A 274 11.56 22.58 3.00
C GLY A 274 11.63 21.17 2.42
N VAL A 275 10.81 20.26 2.96
CA VAL A 275 10.69 18.88 2.50
C VAL A 275 9.23 18.60 2.15
N ALA A 276 8.99 18.14 0.92
CA ALA A 276 7.67 17.70 0.49
C ALA A 276 7.30 16.37 1.14
N VAL A 277 6.03 16.19 1.51
CA VAL A 277 5.54 14.95 2.12
C VAL A 277 4.59 14.23 1.17
N MET A 278 4.88 12.97 0.88
CA MET A 278 3.92 12.03 0.32
C MET A 278 3.40 11.12 1.42
N VAL A 279 2.08 10.90 1.46
CA VAL A 279 1.49 9.97 2.43
C VAL A 279 1.03 8.69 1.77
N ASN A 280 1.35 7.55 2.40
CA ASN A 280 0.91 6.23 1.95
C ASN A 280 -0.11 5.63 2.93
N ARG A 281 -0.75 4.53 2.50
CA ARG A 281 -1.83 3.83 3.22
C ARG A 281 -3.05 4.71 3.56
N PRO A 282 -3.51 5.62 2.67
CA PRO A 282 -4.64 6.49 2.99
C PRO A 282 -5.94 5.71 3.24
N LEU A 283 -6.08 4.52 2.65
CA LEU A 283 -7.29 3.70 2.72
C LEU A 283 -7.10 2.34 3.40
N ASN A 284 -5.89 2.00 3.85
CA ASN A 284 -5.57 0.70 4.47
C ASN A 284 -4.95 0.95 5.83
N ALA A 285 -5.80 1.32 6.79
CA ALA A 285 -5.41 1.70 8.13
C ALA A 285 -5.04 0.49 8.98
N LEU A 286 -4.07 0.68 9.88
CA LEU A 286 -3.77 -0.27 10.96
C LEU A 286 -4.40 0.20 12.27
N LYS A 287 -5.42 -0.52 12.76
CA LYS A 287 -5.98 -0.35 14.11
C LYS A 287 -5.48 -1.50 14.98
N GLY A 288 -4.38 -1.27 15.71
CA GLY A 288 -3.67 -2.34 16.41
C GLY A 288 -3.07 -3.35 15.43
N THR A 289 -3.46 -4.61 15.52
CA THR A 289 -3.05 -5.68 14.57
C THR A 289 -4.02 -5.85 13.40
N GLN A 290 -5.17 -5.17 13.42
CA GLN A 290 -6.20 -5.33 12.40
C GLN A 290 -6.00 -4.35 11.24
N LEU A 291 -6.10 -4.89 10.02
CA LEU A 291 -6.17 -4.09 8.81
C LEU A 291 -7.62 -3.62 8.61
N MET A 292 -7.84 -2.32 8.57
CA MET A 292 -9.13 -1.72 8.29
C MET A 292 -9.10 -0.96 6.97
N ARG A 293 -10.05 -1.27 6.08
CA ARG A 293 -10.19 -0.55 4.82
C ARG A 293 -11.14 0.63 4.98
N LEU A 294 -10.69 1.83 4.65
CA LEU A 294 -11.50 3.06 4.67
C LEU A 294 -12.23 3.24 3.33
N ALA A 295 -13.07 2.28 2.97
CA ALA A 295 -13.84 2.31 1.72
C ALA A 295 -15.15 1.54 1.88
N GLU A 296 -16.12 1.89 1.04
CA GLU A 296 -17.39 1.19 0.93
C GLU A 296 -17.32 0.11 -0.16
N TYR A 297 -18.13 -0.93 0.00
CA TYR A 297 -18.28 -2.02 -0.96
C TYR A 297 -19.64 -1.93 -1.64
N THR A 298 -19.67 -2.18 -2.94
CA THR A 298 -20.93 -2.41 -3.65
C THR A 298 -21.51 -3.76 -3.24
N LEU A 299 -22.71 -3.72 -2.67
CA LEU A 299 -23.51 -4.90 -2.39
C LEU A 299 -24.22 -5.33 -3.68
N LYS A 300 -24.15 -6.62 -4.01
CA LYS A 300 -24.84 -7.17 -5.20
C LYS A 300 -26.19 -7.78 -4.86
N ASP A 301 -26.32 -8.24 -3.61
CA ASP A 301 -27.48 -8.94 -3.11
C ASP A 301 -28.18 -8.15 -2.00
N GLU A 302 -29.33 -8.65 -1.57
CA GLU A 302 -29.99 -8.18 -0.35
C GLU A 302 -29.09 -8.42 0.88
N PRO A 303 -29.18 -7.52 1.89
CA PRO A 303 -28.55 -7.64 3.20
C PRO A 303 -28.55 -9.05 3.76
N LYS A 304 -27.41 -9.48 4.31
CA LYS A 304 -27.27 -10.80 4.93
C LYS A 304 -27.34 -10.69 6.43
N THR A 305 -27.90 -11.69 7.09
CA THR A 305 -28.04 -11.69 8.56
C THR A 305 -27.14 -12.71 9.23
N ASP A 306 -26.81 -12.48 10.50
CA ASP A 306 -26.09 -13.47 11.32
C ASP A 306 -26.84 -14.80 11.38
N GLN A 307 -28.18 -14.77 11.40
CA GLN A 307 -29.01 -15.97 11.41
C GLN A 307 -28.86 -16.79 10.12
N GLU A 308 -28.79 -16.14 8.96
CA GLU A 308 -28.53 -16.83 7.69
C GLU A 308 -27.17 -17.51 7.68
N VAL A 309 -26.11 -16.81 8.12
CA VAL A 309 -24.76 -17.39 8.22
C VAL A 309 -24.77 -18.60 9.14
N GLN A 310 -25.44 -18.53 10.29
CA GLN A 310 -25.55 -19.64 11.25
C GLN A 310 -26.27 -20.86 10.67
N VAL A 311 -27.36 -20.65 9.93
CA VAL A 311 -28.09 -21.75 9.26
C VAL A 311 -27.19 -22.43 8.24
N LEU A 312 -26.51 -21.66 7.39
CA LEU A 312 -25.62 -22.22 6.36
C LEU A 312 -24.40 -22.94 6.94
N LEU A 313 -23.87 -22.48 8.09
CA LEU A 313 -22.83 -23.20 8.81
C LEU A 313 -23.32 -24.56 9.31
N GLY A 314 -24.57 -24.66 9.79
CA GLY A 314 -25.16 -25.93 10.19
C GLY A 314 -25.40 -26.87 9.00
N GLU A 315 -25.95 -26.35 7.90
CA GLU A 315 -26.14 -27.14 6.67
C GLU A 315 -24.80 -27.64 6.10
N PHE A 316 -23.76 -26.80 6.14
CA PHE A 316 -22.45 -27.20 5.66
C PHE A 316 -21.79 -28.23 6.57
N GLU A 317 -21.98 -28.15 7.90
CA GLU A 317 -21.52 -29.14 8.87
C GLU A 317 -22.10 -30.53 8.59
N GLU A 318 -23.40 -30.60 8.28
CA GLU A 318 -24.06 -31.87 7.93
C GLU A 318 -23.46 -32.46 6.64
N VAL A 319 -23.26 -31.65 5.61
CA VAL A 319 -22.68 -32.12 4.33
C VAL A 319 -21.21 -32.53 4.49
N GLU A 320 -20.43 -31.77 5.26
CA GLU A 320 -19.04 -32.07 5.59
C GLU A 320 -18.94 -33.41 6.33
N THR A 321 -19.77 -33.63 7.36
CA THR A 321 -19.81 -34.87 8.14
C THR A 321 -20.15 -36.08 7.28
N HIS A 322 -21.15 -35.96 6.40
CA HIS A 322 -21.49 -37.04 5.47
C HIS A 322 -20.35 -37.35 4.49
N LEU A 323 -19.67 -36.32 3.97
CA LEU A 323 -18.55 -36.52 3.05
C LEU A 323 -17.37 -37.20 3.76
N VAL A 324 -17.07 -36.81 5.01
CA VAL A 324 -16.04 -37.48 5.81
C VAL A 324 -16.37 -38.96 5.99
N HIS A 325 -17.58 -39.30 6.44
CA HIS A 325 -17.99 -40.70 6.61
C HIS A 325 -17.95 -41.52 5.32
N LEU A 326 -18.29 -40.92 4.17
CA LEU A 326 -18.20 -41.58 2.87
C LEU A 326 -16.75 -41.94 2.47
N LEU A 327 -15.78 -41.21 3.02
CA LEU A 327 -14.35 -41.30 2.68
C LEU A 327 -13.50 -41.98 3.75
N GLU A 328 -13.98 -42.08 5.00
CA GLU A 328 -13.26 -42.66 6.14
C GLU A 328 -12.88 -44.13 5.94
N ASP A 329 -13.70 -44.90 5.24
CA ASP A 329 -13.44 -46.32 4.95
C ASP A 329 -12.47 -46.53 3.76
N GLU A 330 -12.12 -45.46 3.04
CA GLU A 330 -11.27 -45.49 1.85
C GLU A 330 -9.84 -45.04 2.21
N GLY A 331 -9.00 -45.99 2.62
CA GLY A 331 -7.61 -45.69 3.05
C GLY A 331 -6.74 -44.98 2.00
N SER A 332 -7.16 -44.94 0.72
CA SER A 332 -6.49 -44.16 -0.32
C SER A 332 -6.61 -42.65 -0.11
N VAL A 333 -7.63 -42.16 0.60
CA VAL A 333 -7.94 -40.74 0.77
C VAL A 333 -7.74 -40.19 2.19
N GLU A 334 -7.16 -40.97 3.10
CA GLU A 334 -6.85 -40.53 4.48
C GLU A 334 -6.08 -39.19 4.50
N SER A 335 -5.14 -39.01 3.57
CA SER A 335 -4.36 -37.77 3.45
C SER A 335 -5.19 -36.54 3.07
N LEU A 336 -6.41 -36.71 2.52
CA LEU A 336 -7.28 -35.64 2.07
C LEU A 336 -8.25 -35.16 3.16
N LEU A 337 -8.48 -35.96 4.21
CA LEU A 337 -9.40 -35.62 5.30
C LEU A 337 -9.05 -34.29 5.98
N VAL A 338 -7.76 -33.94 6.06
CA VAL A 338 -7.28 -32.65 6.60
C VAL A 338 -7.77 -31.44 5.79
N HIS A 339 -8.14 -31.64 4.51
CA HIS A 339 -8.64 -30.58 3.63
C HIS A 339 -10.18 -30.47 3.63
N ILE A 340 -10.89 -31.42 4.25
CA ILE A 340 -12.36 -31.44 4.30
C ILE A 340 -12.90 -30.60 5.44
N ASN A 341 -12.22 -30.57 6.59
CA ASN A 341 -12.70 -29.90 7.81
C ASN A 341 -12.58 -28.36 7.73
N LEU A 342 -13.36 -27.73 6.85
CA LEU A 342 -13.35 -26.29 6.62
C LEU A 342 -14.44 -25.58 7.40
N ASN A 343 -15.55 -26.23 7.75
CA ASN A 343 -16.67 -25.60 8.44
C ASN A 343 -16.25 -24.99 9.79
N GLU A 344 -15.61 -25.77 10.66
CA GLU A 344 -15.13 -25.29 11.97
C GLU A 344 -14.12 -24.14 11.83
N ARG A 345 -13.29 -24.20 10.78
CA ARG A 345 -12.35 -23.14 10.47
C ARG A 345 -13.10 -21.86 10.07
N ILE A 346 -14.07 -21.95 9.17
CA ILE A 346 -14.90 -20.81 8.73
C ILE A 346 -15.67 -20.23 9.92
N ARG A 347 -16.28 -21.08 10.77
CA ARG A 347 -16.98 -20.68 12.00
C ARG A 347 -16.06 -19.88 12.94
N THR A 348 -14.84 -20.37 13.15
CA THR A 348 -13.84 -19.68 13.98
C THR A 348 -13.45 -18.33 13.39
N LEU A 349 -13.23 -18.27 12.06
CA LEU A 349 -12.86 -17.04 11.38
C LEU A 349 -13.97 -15.98 11.44
N TRP A 350 -15.21 -16.39 11.22
CA TRP A 350 -16.36 -15.49 11.26
C TRP A 350 -16.60 -14.88 12.65
N THR A 351 -16.36 -15.64 13.73
CA THR A 351 -16.52 -15.15 15.12
C THR A 351 -15.41 -14.20 15.59
N GLN A 352 -14.31 -14.03 14.84
CA GLN A 352 -13.17 -13.19 15.21
C GLN A 352 -13.30 -11.70 14.78
N GLU A 353 -14.50 -11.23 14.44
CA GLU A 353 -14.78 -9.84 14.00
C GLU A 353 -13.85 -9.34 12.88
N MET A 354 -13.53 -10.22 11.92
CA MET A 354 -12.61 -9.88 10.84
C MET A 354 -13.20 -8.89 9.84
N SER A 355 -12.33 -8.15 9.16
CA SER A 355 -12.75 -7.33 8.01
C SER A 355 -12.95 -8.18 6.75
N PHE A 356 -13.77 -7.69 5.82
CA PHE A 356 -13.89 -8.30 4.49
C PHE A 356 -12.55 -8.43 3.75
N ALA A 357 -11.61 -7.49 3.97
CA ALA A 357 -10.30 -7.54 3.35
C ALA A 357 -9.44 -8.71 3.88
N GLN A 358 -9.48 -8.96 5.19
CA GLN A 358 -8.83 -10.12 5.81
C GLN A 358 -9.48 -11.42 5.35
N TRP A 359 -10.82 -11.48 5.35
CA TRP A 359 -11.57 -12.62 4.84
C TRP A 359 -11.20 -12.98 3.40
N LYS A 360 -11.18 -11.99 2.50
CA LYS A 360 -10.79 -12.20 1.10
C LYS A 360 -9.38 -12.78 0.95
N THR A 361 -8.46 -12.33 1.81
CA THR A 361 -7.07 -12.85 1.81
C THR A 361 -7.06 -14.32 2.21
N ILE A 362 -7.72 -14.66 3.32
CA ILE A 362 -7.80 -16.05 3.82
C ILE A 362 -8.56 -16.95 2.83
N LEU A 363 -9.61 -16.44 2.19
CA LEU A 363 -10.37 -17.16 1.19
C LEU A 363 -9.46 -17.58 0.01
N ILE A 364 -8.67 -16.65 -0.52
CA ILE A 364 -7.83 -16.88 -1.71
C ILE A 364 -6.57 -17.69 -1.35
N GLU A 365 -5.92 -17.38 -0.23
CA GLU A 365 -4.62 -17.96 0.12
C GLU A 365 -4.73 -19.29 0.87
N TYR A 366 -5.89 -19.60 1.44
CA TYR A 366 -6.06 -20.78 2.28
C TYR A 366 -7.31 -21.61 1.93
N LEU A 367 -8.51 -21.04 1.96
CA LEU A 367 -9.74 -21.85 1.81
C LEU A 367 -9.91 -22.43 0.40
N LEU A 368 -9.75 -21.61 -0.65
CA LEU A 368 -9.87 -22.07 -2.03
C LEU A 368 -8.80 -23.12 -2.42
N PRO A 369 -7.51 -22.94 -2.10
CA PRO A 369 -6.50 -23.97 -2.33
C PRO A 369 -6.83 -25.31 -1.66
N HIS A 370 -7.40 -25.30 -0.46
CA HIS A 370 -7.82 -26.54 0.20
C HIS A 370 -8.94 -27.27 -0.57
N ILE A 371 -9.92 -26.53 -1.10
CA ILE A 371 -10.96 -27.10 -1.97
C ILE A 371 -10.34 -27.66 -3.26
N GLU A 372 -9.42 -26.93 -3.89
CA GLU A 372 -8.76 -27.38 -5.14
C GLU A 372 -7.97 -28.67 -4.93
N ILE A 373 -7.21 -28.77 -3.83
CA ILE A 373 -6.46 -29.97 -3.44
C ILE A 373 -7.43 -31.12 -3.17
N LEU A 374 -8.51 -30.87 -2.43
CA LEU A 374 -9.51 -31.88 -2.12
C LEU A 374 -10.15 -32.44 -3.39
N VAL A 375 -10.67 -31.56 -4.26
CA VAL A 375 -11.35 -31.96 -5.51
C VAL A 375 -10.41 -32.72 -6.44
N SER A 376 -9.19 -32.22 -6.64
CA SER A 376 -8.20 -32.87 -7.51
C SER A 376 -7.79 -34.24 -6.94
N GLY A 377 -7.55 -34.31 -5.63
CA GLY A 377 -7.17 -35.54 -4.95
C GLY A 377 -8.27 -36.60 -4.97
N LEU A 378 -9.53 -36.22 -4.77
CA LEU A 378 -10.65 -37.15 -4.85
C LEU A 378 -10.83 -37.70 -6.27
N ALA A 379 -10.68 -36.85 -7.29
CA ALA A 379 -10.77 -37.27 -8.69
C ALA A 379 -9.64 -38.23 -9.11
N GLU A 380 -8.44 -38.08 -8.53
CA GLU A 380 -7.29 -38.96 -8.81
C GLU A 380 -7.36 -40.30 -8.07
N LYS A 381 -7.80 -40.28 -6.80
CA LYS A 381 -7.63 -41.41 -5.88
C LYS A 381 -8.86 -42.30 -5.74
N LEU A 382 -10.03 -41.86 -6.19
CA LEU A 382 -11.28 -42.59 -6.06
C LEU A 382 -11.96 -42.79 -7.41
N GLU A 383 -12.57 -43.96 -7.56
CA GLU A 383 -13.52 -44.18 -8.65
C GLU A 383 -14.78 -43.32 -8.41
N MET A 384 -15.09 -42.46 -9.37
CA MET A 384 -16.23 -41.54 -9.32
C MET A 384 -17.53 -42.25 -9.68
N THR A 385 -18.19 -42.80 -8.67
CA THR A 385 -19.58 -43.24 -8.78
C THR A 385 -20.52 -42.05 -8.81
N LYS A 386 -21.73 -42.24 -9.34
CA LYS A 386 -22.77 -41.20 -9.36
C LYS A 386 -23.06 -40.65 -7.96
N ASP A 387 -23.17 -41.54 -6.98
CA ASP A 387 -23.44 -41.22 -5.57
C ASP A 387 -22.32 -40.35 -4.95
N ARG A 388 -21.05 -40.74 -5.13
CA ARG A 388 -19.89 -39.94 -4.69
C ARG A 388 -19.82 -38.58 -5.37
N GLY A 389 -20.09 -38.54 -6.67
CA GLY A 389 -20.16 -37.29 -7.43
C GLY A 389 -21.20 -36.32 -6.84
N GLU A 390 -22.40 -36.81 -6.54
CA GLU A 390 -23.48 -36.00 -5.96
C GLU A 390 -23.09 -35.42 -4.58
N HIS A 391 -22.42 -36.20 -3.73
CA HIS A 391 -21.96 -35.73 -2.42
C HIS A 391 -20.83 -34.69 -2.52
N ILE A 392 -19.85 -34.90 -3.41
CA ILE A 392 -18.77 -33.93 -3.66
C ILE A 392 -19.34 -32.62 -4.23
N GLU A 393 -20.24 -32.71 -5.21
CA GLU A 393 -20.92 -31.54 -5.76
C GLU A 393 -21.75 -30.81 -4.69
N SER A 394 -22.41 -31.55 -3.80
CA SER A 394 -23.14 -30.97 -2.67
C SER A 394 -22.20 -30.20 -1.75
N TYR A 395 -21.06 -30.79 -1.36
CA TYR A 395 -20.06 -30.13 -0.52
C TYR A 395 -19.54 -28.83 -1.14
N ILE A 396 -19.13 -28.86 -2.41
CA ILE A 396 -18.63 -27.67 -3.13
C ILE A 396 -19.72 -26.60 -3.21
N ARG A 397 -20.98 -26.99 -3.45
CA ARG A 397 -22.11 -26.06 -3.55
C ARG A 397 -22.39 -25.36 -2.23
N HIS A 398 -22.43 -26.09 -1.11
CA HIS A 398 -22.66 -25.52 0.21
C HIS A 398 -21.48 -24.65 0.65
N PHE A 399 -20.24 -25.09 0.41
CA PHE A 399 -19.05 -24.27 0.63
C PHE A 399 -19.13 -22.94 -0.14
N ASN A 400 -19.39 -22.99 -1.46
CA ASN A 400 -19.48 -21.80 -2.30
C ASN A 400 -20.61 -20.85 -1.87
N HIS A 401 -21.76 -21.42 -1.46
CA HIS A 401 -22.87 -20.62 -0.98
C HIS A 401 -22.55 -19.94 0.36
N LEU A 402 -21.97 -20.68 1.30
CA LEU A 402 -21.55 -20.17 2.60
C LEU A 402 -20.52 -19.04 2.47
N ILE A 403 -19.45 -19.23 1.68
CA ILE A 403 -18.42 -18.19 1.50
C ILE A 403 -19.00 -16.94 0.84
N HIS A 404 -19.98 -17.10 -0.06
CA HIS A 404 -20.65 -15.99 -0.72
C HIS A 404 -21.47 -15.18 0.27
N VAL A 405 -22.30 -15.85 1.08
CA VAL A 405 -23.13 -15.19 2.10
C VAL A 405 -22.27 -14.52 3.18
N ILE A 406 -21.22 -15.17 3.68
CA ILE A 406 -20.26 -14.56 4.61
C ILE A 406 -19.57 -13.34 3.97
N SER A 407 -19.22 -13.43 2.68
CA SER A 407 -18.60 -12.31 1.95
C SER A 407 -19.53 -11.10 1.84
N GLU A 408 -20.80 -11.29 1.49
CA GLU A 408 -21.78 -10.19 1.42
C GLU A 408 -22.08 -9.62 2.83
N TRP A 409 -22.24 -10.48 3.84
CA TRP A 409 -22.41 -10.05 5.24
C TRP A 409 -21.24 -9.17 5.70
N LEU A 410 -19.99 -9.60 5.48
CA LEU A 410 -18.80 -8.83 5.87
C LEU A 410 -18.68 -7.49 5.13
N LYS A 411 -19.13 -7.41 3.87
CA LYS A 411 -19.19 -6.14 3.13
C LYS A 411 -20.22 -5.20 3.75
N GLU A 412 -21.38 -5.71 4.14
CA GLU A 412 -22.41 -4.93 4.81
C GLU A 412 -21.93 -4.40 6.18
N GLN A 413 -21.30 -5.24 7.00
CA GLN A 413 -20.68 -4.80 8.26
C GLN A 413 -19.62 -3.71 8.02
N SER A 414 -18.83 -3.85 6.95
CA SER A 414 -17.84 -2.84 6.56
C SER A 414 -18.52 -1.52 6.15
N ASN A 415 -19.64 -1.57 5.43
CA ASN A 415 -20.41 -0.40 5.02
C ASN A 415 -21.09 0.31 6.20
N HIS A 416 -21.63 -0.44 7.17
CA HIS A 416 -22.16 0.14 8.41
C HIS A 416 -21.09 0.90 9.17
N ARG A 417 -19.91 0.29 9.34
CA ARG A 417 -18.75 0.96 9.95
C ARG A 417 -18.35 2.21 9.15
N ALA A 418 -18.36 2.12 7.83
CA ALA A 418 -18.03 3.26 6.98
C ALA A 418 -19.02 4.42 7.17
N MET A 419 -20.30 4.13 7.32
CA MET A 419 -21.33 5.13 7.64
C MET A 419 -21.07 5.76 9.01
N THR A 420 -20.75 4.97 10.04
CA THR A 420 -20.40 5.50 11.37
C THR A 420 -19.20 6.44 11.31
N ILE A 421 -18.14 6.08 10.57
CA ILE A 421 -16.96 6.95 10.40
C ILE A 421 -17.35 8.25 9.68
N LYS A 422 -18.16 8.17 8.62
CA LYS A 422 -18.64 9.36 7.91
C LYS A 422 -19.45 10.28 8.83
N ASP A 423 -20.34 9.73 9.64
CA ASP A 423 -21.14 10.51 10.59
C ASP A 423 -20.28 11.16 11.67
N GLN A 424 -19.24 10.47 12.16
CA GLN A 424 -18.26 11.04 13.09
C GLN A 424 -17.46 12.17 12.45
N LEU A 425 -16.99 12.01 11.21
CA LEU A 425 -16.26 13.07 10.50
C LEU A 425 -17.15 14.32 10.30
N ARG A 426 -18.44 14.13 10.04
CA ARG A 426 -19.40 15.24 9.91
C ARG A 426 -19.72 15.94 11.23
N GLN A 427 -19.43 15.32 12.38
CA GLN A 427 -19.50 16.01 13.67
C GLN A 427 -18.30 16.92 13.90
N VAL A 428 -17.15 16.60 13.28
CA VAL A 428 -15.94 17.43 13.30
C VAL A 428 -16.08 18.63 12.37
N ASP A 429 -16.73 18.44 11.22
CA ASP A 429 -16.92 19.48 10.22
C ASP A 429 -18.24 19.27 9.45
N ASP A 430 -19.18 20.19 9.61
CA ASP A 430 -20.50 20.11 9.00
C ASP A 430 -20.52 20.53 7.52
N GLU A 431 -19.42 21.07 6.99
CA GLU A 431 -19.26 21.37 5.56
C GLU A 431 -18.95 20.12 4.72
N ILE A 432 -18.65 18.98 5.36
CA ILE A 432 -18.41 17.71 4.67
C ILE A 432 -19.67 17.25 3.94
N ASP A 433 -19.55 17.10 2.61
CA ASP A 433 -20.64 16.61 1.77
C ASP A 433 -21.04 15.17 2.16
N PRO A 434 -22.29 14.93 2.62
CA PRO A 434 -22.75 13.62 3.07
C PRO A 434 -22.75 12.54 1.98
N ARG A 435 -22.73 12.96 0.70
CA ARG A 435 -22.79 12.06 -0.46
C ARG A 435 -21.43 11.42 -0.77
N LEU A 436 -20.32 11.97 -0.25
CA LEU A 436 -19.00 11.42 -0.49
C LEU A 436 -18.87 10.03 0.08
N LYS A 437 -18.28 9.11 -0.68
CA LYS A 437 -17.91 7.81 -0.14
C LYS A 437 -16.79 7.96 0.89
N LEU A 438 -16.68 7.00 1.81
CA LEU A 438 -15.61 7.02 2.81
C LEU A 438 -14.20 7.09 2.17
N SER A 439 -13.98 6.43 1.04
CA SER A 439 -12.71 6.48 0.30
C SER A 439 -12.37 7.90 -0.16
N GLN A 440 -13.35 8.59 -0.72
CA GLN A 440 -13.22 9.98 -1.20
C GLN A 440 -12.99 10.92 -0.02
N LEU A 441 -13.77 10.77 1.04
CA LEU A 441 -13.67 11.60 2.23
C LEU A 441 -12.33 11.41 2.94
N ALA A 442 -11.86 10.17 3.12
CA ALA A 442 -10.55 9.89 3.72
C ALA A 442 -9.42 10.55 2.92
N VAL A 443 -9.45 10.46 1.59
CA VAL A 443 -8.46 11.14 0.74
C VAL A 443 -8.61 12.67 0.81
N GLN A 444 -9.83 13.19 0.90
CA GLN A 444 -10.08 14.62 0.98
C GLN A 444 -9.55 15.23 2.29
N VAL A 445 -9.74 14.55 3.42
CA VAL A 445 -9.15 14.91 4.72
C VAL A 445 -7.63 15.02 4.60
N LEU A 446 -6.98 14.03 3.99
CA LEU A 446 -5.52 14.03 3.81
C LEU A 446 -5.04 15.14 2.88
N ARG A 447 -5.70 15.35 1.74
CA ARG A 447 -5.38 16.44 0.81
C ARG A 447 -5.54 17.83 1.44
N SER A 448 -6.47 17.95 2.38
CA SER A 448 -6.77 19.22 3.06
C SER A 448 -5.84 19.48 4.25
N THR A 449 -5.12 18.46 4.73
CA THR A 449 -4.22 18.58 5.87
C THR A 449 -2.96 19.39 5.51
N PRO A 450 -2.67 20.48 6.22
CA PRO A 450 -1.45 21.26 6.02
C PRO A 450 -0.18 20.41 6.10
N GLY A 451 0.74 20.64 5.16
CA GLY A 451 2.00 19.89 5.06
C GLY A 451 1.92 18.59 4.26
N VAL A 452 0.72 18.06 3.98
CA VAL A 452 0.57 16.94 3.03
C VAL A 452 0.69 17.48 1.60
N GLY A 453 1.69 16.98 0.86
CA GLY A 453 1.91 17.31 -0.54
C GLY A 453 1.09 16.42 -1.48
N VAL A 454 1.24 15.11 -1.35
CA VAL A 454 0.58 14.11 -2.22
C VAL A 454 0.05 12.94 -1.39
N THR A 455 -1.20 12.57 -1.62
CA THR A 455 -1.82 11.35 -1.06
C THR A 455 -1.73 10.20 -2.07
N LEU A 456 -0.99 9.14 -1.75
CA LEU A 456 -0.75 8.01 -2.65
C LEU A 456 -1.83 6.93 -2.49
N VAL A 457 -2.60 6.68 -3.55
CA VAL A 457 -3.70 5.70 -3.54
C VAL A 457 -3.39 4.53 -4.46
N GLY A 458 -3.52 3.31 -3.96
CA GLY A 458 -3.35 2.08 -4.74
C GLY A 458 -4.58 1.74 -5.58
N MET A 459 -4.62 2.23 -6.82
CA MET A 459 -5.77 2.11 -7.72
C MET A 459 -5.52 1.04 -8.79
N ARG A 460 -5.64 -0.24 -8.39
CA ARG A 460 -5.36 -1.38 -9.29
C ARG A 460 -6.42 -1.64 -10.35
N GLU A 461 -7.55 -0.94 -10.30
CA GLU A 461 -8.67 -1.14 -11.22
C GLU A 461 -9.24 0.22 -11.63
N SER A 462 -9.69 0.34 -12.88
CA SER A 462 -10.27 1.56 -13.45
C SER A 462 -11.40 2.17 -12.61
N HIS A 463 -12.25 1.35 -12.01
CA HIS A 463 -13.33 1.86 -11.17
C HIS A 463 -12.84 2.48 -9.85
N TYR A 464 -11.68 2.05 -9.32
CA TYR A 464 -11.03 2.74 -8.19
C TYR A 464 -10.49 4.10 -8.60
N VAL A 465 -9.96 4.22 -9.83
CA VAL A 465 -9.52 5.51 -10.37
C VAL A 465 -10.70 6.46 -10.49
N THR A 466 -11.81 6.02 -11.09
CA THR A 466 -13.03 6.84 -11.19
C THR A 466 -13.52 7.29 -9.83
N ASP A 467 -13.50 6.40 -8.84
CA ASP A 467 -13.93 6.71 -7.47
C ASP A 467 -13.10 7.82 -6.82
N ILE A 468 -11.77 7.74 -6.97
CA ILE A 468 -10.82 8.68 -6.36
C ILE A 468 -10.68 9.98 -7.16
N SER A 469 -10.81 9.94 -8.49
CA SER A 469 -10.80 11.14 -9.34
C SER A 469 -11.91 12.12 -8.95
N ALA A 470 -13.05 11.62 -8.47
CA ALA A 470 -14.12 12.47 -7.93
C ALA A 470 -13.66 13.31 -6.71
N ALA A 471 -12.66 12.85 -5.95
CA ALA A 471 -12.08 13.64 -4.88
C ALA A 471 -11.20 14.78 -5.43
N ILE A 472 -10.54 14.62 -6.59
CA ILE A 472 -9.66 15.67 -7.16
C ILE A 472 -10.44 16.94 -7.49
N SER A 473 -11.65 16.79 -8.02
CA SER A 473 -12.56 17.89 -8.36
C SER A 473 -13.11 18.63 -7.13
N LEU A 474 -12.97 18.07 -5.93
CA LEU A 474 -13.41 18.75 -4.71
C LEU A 474 -12.36 19.76 -4.26
N GLU A 475 -12.83 20.97 -3.94
CA GLU A 475 -12.03 21.95 -3.21
C GLU A 475 -11.59 21.38 -1.86
N ARG A 476 -10.35 21.69 -1.46
CA ARG A 476 -9.82 21.28 -0.15
C ARG A 476 -10.72 21.83 0.95
N LEU A 477 -10.94 21.03 1.98
CA LEU A 477 -11.71 21.43 3.16
C LEU A 477 -11.02 22.62 3.83
N PRO A 478 -11.74 23.72 4.11
CA PRO A 478 -11.15 24.89 4.73
C PRO A 478 -10.72 24.58 6.17
N GLU A 479 -9.64 25.24 6.61
CA GLU A 479 -9.22 25.26 8.01
C GLU A 479 -9.08 23.85 8.64
N TRP A 480 -8.48 22.91 7.90
CA TRP A 480 -8.29 21.53 8.37
C TRP A 480 -7.07 21.40 9.29
N ASP A 481 -7.22 21.86 10.54
CA ASP A 481 -6.14 22.06 11.50
C ASP A 481 -5.91 20.87 12.47
N LEU A 482 -5.01 21.08 13.45
CA LEU A 482 -4.69 20.10 14.49
C LEU A 482 -5.87 19.79 15.43
N SER A 483 -6.80 20.74 15.62
CA SER A 483 -7.99 20.53 16.46
C SER A 483 -8.89 19.48 15.83
N LYS A 484 -9.21 19.64 14.54
CA LYS A 484 -10.03 18.67 13.80
C LYS A 484 -9.41 17.28 13.82
N TRP A 485 -8.10 17.15 13.61
CA TRP A 485 -7.42 15.85 13.74
C TRP A 485 -7.51 15.24 15.14
N SER A 486 -7.44 16.07 16.19
CA SER A 486 -7.58 15.60 17.58
C SER A 486 -8.98 15.09 17.86
N GLU A 487 -10.01 15.76 17.35
CA GLU A 487 -11.41 15.32 17.43
C GLU A 487 -11.63 14.01 16.69
N ILE A 488 -11.11 13.87 15.45
CA ILE A 488 -11.16 12.62 14.68
C ILE A 488 -10.54 11.48 15.48
N LYS A 489 -9.36 11.68 16.07
CA LYS A 489 -8.70 10.67 16.88
C LYS A 489 -9.55 10.28 18.09
N ALA A 490 -10.22 11.23 18.73
CA ALA A 490 -11.12 10.97 19.85
C ALA A 490 -12.36 10.17 19.42
N TYR A 491 -13.02 10.54 18.32
CA TYR A 491 -14.19 9.85 17.79
C TYR A 491 -13.89 8.41 17.34
N LEU A 492 -12.73 8.18 16.72
CA LEU A 492 -12.33 6.87 16.18
C LEU A 492 -11.66 5.94 17.21
N ALA A 493 -11.28 6.48 18.37
CA ALA A 493 -10.77 5.72 19.51
C ALA A 493 -11.90 5.04 20.31
N GLY A 494 -13.10 5.65 20.34
CA GLY A 494 -14.34 4.99 20.76
C GLY A 494 -14.76 3.92 19.78
#